data_AF-A0A940U9B9-F1
#
_entry.id   AF-A0A940U9B9-F1
#
_cell.length_a   1.000
_cell.length_b   1.000
_cell.length_c   1.000
_cell.angle_alpha   90.00
_cell.angle_beta   90.00
_cell.angle_gamma   90.00
#
_symmetry.space_group_name_H-M   'P 1'
#
loop_
_entity.id
_entity.type
_entity.pdbx_description
1 polymer ?
#
loop_
_entity_poly.entity_id
_entity_poly.type
_entity_poly.pdbx_seq_one_letter_code
_entity_poly.pdbx_strand_id
1 'polypeptide(L)' 'MKDTFEKALKDYEKKYGLEKVAGIQDQFDRLKEKVISDNEHVLEWLPLRKKNETIESLLQGVYKKLTSQMEKENPT' A
#
# COMPACT_ATOMS: atom_id res chain seq x y z
N MET A 1 -1.41 -1.80 -10.69
CA MET A 1 -0.58 -1.67 -9.47
C MET A 1 -1.23 -2.33 -8.26
N LYS A 2 -2.49 -2.01 -7.93
CA LYS A 2 -3.23 -2.71 -6.87
C LYS A 2 -3.28 -4.24 -7.10
N ASP A 3 -3.57 -4.66 -8.32
CA ASP A 3 -3.56 -6.07 -8.74
C ASP A 3 -2.19 -6.77 -8.51
N THR A 4 -1.10 -6.05 -8.75
CA THR A 4 0.28 -6.53 -8.52
C THR A 4 0.57 -6.66 -7.03
N PHE A 5 0.11 -5.71 -6.22
CA PHE A 5 0.24 -5.76 -4.77
C PHE A 5 -0.58 -6.90 -4.16
N GLU A 6 -1.82 -7.10 -4.63
CA GLU A 6 -2.66 -8.22 -4.20
C GLU A 6 -2.06 -9.58 -4.59
N LYS A 7 -1.46 -9.69 -5.79
CA LYS A 7 -0.71 -10.89 -6.19
C LYS A 7 0.52 -11.13 -5.32
N ALA A 8 1.31 -10.08 -5.05
CA ALA A 8 2.48 -10.16 -4.19
C ALA A 8 2.09 -10.58 -2.76
N LEU A 9 1.02 -10.02 -2.21
CA LEU A 9 0.47 -10.41 -0.92
C LEU A 9 0.04 -11.88 -0.89
N LYS A 10 -0.63 -12.38 -1.93
CA LYS A 10 -1.00 -13.80 -2.01
C LYS A 10 0.20 -14.73 -2.11
N ASP A 11 1.25 -14.35 -2.84
CA ASP A 11 2.49 -15.15 -2.90
C ASP A 11 3.21 -15.14 -1.55
N TYR A 12 3.26 -13.97 -0.90
CA TYR A 12 3.87 -13.78 0.40
C TYR A 12 3.09 -14.52 1.50
N GLU A 13 1.75 -14.54 1.45
CA GLU A 13 0.88 -15.34 2.33
C GLU A 13 1.20 -16.83 2.22
N LYS A 14 1.31 -17.34 0.98
CA LYS A 14 1.62 -18.75 0.74
C LYS A 14 2.99 -19.15 1.24
N LYS A 15 3.98 -18.25 1.20
CA LYS A 15 5.37 -18.53 1.59
C LYS A 15 5.65 -18.32 3.08
N TYR A 16 5.14 -17.25 3.67
CA TYR A 16 5.48 -16.82 5.02
C TYR A 16 4.31 -16.92 6.02
N GLY A 17 3.11 -17.25 5.55
CA GLY A 17 1.91 -17.36 6.36
C GLY A 17 1.22 -16.02 6.66
N LEU A 18 0.08 -16.12 7.32
CA LEU A 18 -0.82 -14.99 7.62
C LEU A 18 -0.19 -13.94 8.54
N GLU A 19 0.70 -14.32 9.46
CA GLU A 19 1.33 -13.38 10.41
C GLU A 19 2.19 -12.33 9.70
N LYS A 20 2.95 -12.76 8.71
CA LYS A 20 3.82 -11.88 7.92
C LYS A 20 3.02 -10.98 6.99
N VAL A 21 1.93 -11.49 6.44
CA VAL A 21 0.95 -10.69 5.67
C VAL A 21 0.28 -9.63 6.54
N ALA A 22 -0.14 -9.99 7.75
CA ALA A 22 -0.73 -9.06 8.69
C ALA A 22 0.24 -7.91 9.04
N GLY A 23 1.54 -8.20 9.17
CA GLY A 23 2.58 -7.18 9.34
C GLY A 23 2.69 -6.21 8.16
N ILE A 24 2.66 -6.72 6.92
CA ILE A 24 2.65 -5.88 5.71
C ILE A 24 1.36 -5.05 5.63
N GLN A 25 0.23 -5.63 6.02
CA GLN A 25 -1.06 -4.97 5.99
C GLN A 25 -1.17 -3.86 7.05
N ASP A 26 -0.66 -4.09 8.26
CA ASP A 26 -0.51 -3.07 9.31
C ASP A 26 0.41 -1.92 8.84
N GLN A 27 1.54 -2.27 8.21
CA GLN A 27 2.46 -1.27 7.65
C GLN A 27 1.80 -0.48 6.51
N PHE A 28 0.99 -1.13 5.67
CA PHE A 28 0.21 -0.46 4.64
C PHE A 28 -0.78 0.53 5.25
N ASP A 29 -1.52 0.14 6.29
CA ASP A 29 -2.53 1.00 6.91
C ASP A 29 -1.89 2.24 7.56
N ARG A 30 -0.77 2.05 8.29
CA ARG A 30 0.03 3.17 8.84
C ARG A 30 0.54 4.11 7.76
N LEU A 31 1.05 3.57 6.65
CA LEU A 31 1.57 4.39 5.55
C LEU A 31 0.44 5.13 4.83
N LYS A 32 -0.71 4.47 4.65
CA LYS A 32 -1.91 5.07 4.08
C LYS A 32 -2.42 6.22 4.95
N GLU A 33 -2.56 6.00 6.25
CA GLU A 33 -2.99 7.04 7.20
C GLU A 33 -2.02 8.22 7.18
N LYS A 34 -0.71 7.96 7.23
CA LYS A 34 0.31 9.00 7.16
C LYS A 34 0.23 9.80 5.87
N VAL A 35 0.09 9.14 4.73
CA VAL A 35 -0.04 9.80 3.42
C VAL A 35 -1.30 10.65 3.34
N ILE A 36 -2.42 10.15 3.86
CA ILE A 36 -3.70 10.88 3.90
C ILE A 36 -3.57 12.11 4.81
N SER A 37 -2.98 11.95 6.00
CA SER A 37 -2.79 13.04 6.96
C SER A 37 -1.82 14.11 6.43
N ASP A 38 -0.71 13.70 5.82
CA ASP A 38 0.27 14.62 5.22
C ASP A 38 -0.34 15.43 4.06
N ASN A 39 -1.27 14.80 3.31
CA ASN A 39 -1.96 15.42 2.18
C ASN A 39 -3.37 15.92 2.53
N GLU A 40 -3.75 15.95 3.81
CA GLU A 40 -5.11 16.28 4.26
C GLU A 40 -5.55 17.64 3.72
N HIS A 41 -4.66 18.63 3.84
CA HIS A 41 -4.85 19.98 3.30
C HIS A 41 -5.10 20.03 1.78
N VAL A 42 -4.57 19.08 0.99
CA VAL A 42 -4.85 18.97 -0.45
C VAL A 42 -6.17 18.25 -0.68
N LEU A 43 -6.41 17.19 0.08
CA LEU A 43 -7.59 16.33 -0.04
C LEU A 43 -8.88 16.99 0.42
N GLU A 44 -8.82 17.99 1.31
CA GLU A 44 -9.97 18.81 1.72
C GLU A 44 -10.46 19.74 0.60
N TRP A 45 -9.55 20.25 -0.22
CA TRP A 45 -9.89 21.18 -1.32
C TRP A 45 -10.29 20.47 -2.61
N LEU A 46 -10.11 19.15 -2.69
CA LEU A 46 -10.44 18.37 -3.87
C LEU A 46 -11.90 17.86 -3.85
N PRO A 47 -12.63 17.96 -4.97
CA PRO A 47 -13.93 17.31 -5.08
C PRO A 47 -13.78 15.79 -4.94
N LEU A 48 -14.80 15.12 -4.36
CA LEU A 48 -14.79 13.69 -4.02
C LEU A 48 -14.24 12.77 -5.13
N ARG A 49 -14.58 13.03 -6.40
CA ARG A 49 -14.06 12.26 -7.55
C ARG A 49 -12.54 12.35 -7.66
N LYS A 50 -11.97 13.55 -7.51
CA LYS A 50 -10.52 13.81 -7.58
C LYS A 50 -9.80 13.39 -6.30
N LYS A 51 -10.47 13.46 -5.15
CA LYS A 51 -9.94 12.99 -3.86
C LYS A 51 -9.56 11.52 -3.94
N ASN A 52 -10.43 10.66 -4.49
CA ASN A 52 -10.12 9.24 -4.66
C ASN A 52 -8.98 9.00 -5.65
N GLU A 53 -8.97 9.68 -6.81
CA GLU A 53 -7.86 9.56 -7.77
C GLU A 53 -6.51 9.98 -7.16
N THR A 54 -6.49 11.08 -6.40
CA THR A 54 -5.28 11.56 -5.72
C THR A 54 -4.83 10.59 -4.64
N ILE A 55 -5.74 10.09 -3.80
CA ILE A 55 -5.42 9.08 -2.78
C ILE A 55 -4.86 7.82 -3.45
N GLU A 56 -5.50 7.31 -4.50
CA GLU A 56 -5.00 6.14 -5.22
C GLU A 56 -3.59 6.38 -5.79
N SER A 57 -3.36 7.55 -6.39
CA SER A 57 -2.05 7.94 -6.92
C SER A 57 -0.98 8.03 -5.83
N LEU A 58 -1.30 8.63 -4.68
CA LEU A 58 -0.38 8.70 -3.53
C LEU A 58 -0.07 7.30 -2.98
N LEU A 59 -1.09 6.43 -2.94
CA LEU A 59 -0.93 5.04 -2.50
C LEU A 59 -0.14 4.19 -3.51
N GLN A 60 -0.04 4.56 -4.80
CA GLN A 60 0.81 3.84 -5.76
C GLN A 60 2.27 3.74 -5.31
N GLY A 61 2.80 4.80 -4.69
CA GLY A 61 4.15 4.78 -4.12
C GLY A 61 4.28 3.79 -2.97
N VAL A 62 3.25 3.71 -2.11
CA VAL A 62 3.18 2.78 -0.98
C VAL A 62 3.09 1.34 -1.48
N TYR A 63 2.19 1.05 -2.43
CA TYR A 63 2.06 -0.28 -3.03
C TYR A 63 3.38 -0.75 -3.62
N LYS A 64 4.05 0.09 -4.43
CA LYS A 64 5.33 -0.26 -5.04
C LYS A 64 6.42 -0.51 -4.01
N LYS A 65 6.47 0.30 -2.94
CA LYS A 65 7.44 0.15 -1.85
C LYS A 65 7.25 -1.16 -1.10
N LEU A 66 6.00 -1.51 -0.75
CA LEU A 66 5.69 -2.74 -0.03
C LEU A 66 5.88 -3.98 -0.91
N THR A 67 5.48 -3.94 -2.18
CA THR A 67 5.77 -5.01 -3.14
C THR A 67 7.27 -5.23 -3.26
N SER A 68 8.06 -4.16 -3.41
CA SER A 68 9.52 -4.29 -3.50
C SER A 68 10.15 -4.79 -2.20
N GLN A 69 9.59 -4.47 -1.03
CA GLN A 69 10.03 -5.06 0.24
C GLN A 69 9.75 -6.57 0.28
N MET A 70 8.54 -7.00 -0.08
CA MET A 70 8.17 -8.42 -0.15
C MET A 70 9.05 -9.19 -1.16
N GLU A 71 9.38 -8.58 -2.31
CA GLU A 71 10.30 -9.17 -3.30
C GLU A 71 11.74 -9.27 -2.78
N LYS A 72 12.24 -8.25 -2.07
CA LYS A 72 13.59 -8.25 -1.50
C LYS A 72 13.75 -9.22 -0.32
N GLU A 73 12.71 -9.41 0.48
CA GLU A 73 12.68 -10.38 1.57
C GLU A 73 12.57 -11.83 1.07
N ASN A 74 12.33 -11.98 -0.24
CA ASN A 74 12.26 -13.23 -0.98
C ASN A 74 13.49 -13.35 -1.93
N PRO A 75 14.75 -13.33 -1.43
CA PRO A 75 15.87 -13.66 -2.28
C PRO A 75 15.69 -15.12 -2.69
N THR A 76 15.64 -15.34 -4.01
CA THR A 76 15.65 -16.69 -4.58
C THR A 76 16.92 -17.43 -4.19
#